data_AF-A0A3M1PS06-F1
#
_entry.id   AF-A0A3M1PS06-F1
#
_cell.length_a   1.000
_cell.length_b   1.000
_cell.length_c   1.000
_cell.angle_alpha   90.00
_cell.angle_beta   90.00
_cell.angle_gamma   90.00
#
_symmetry.space_group_name_H-M   'P 1'
#
loop_
_entity.id
_entity.type
_entity.pdbx_description
1 polymer ?
#
loop_
_entity_poly.entity_id
_entity_poly.type
_entity_poly.pdbx_seq_one_letter_code
_entity_poly.pdbx_strand_id
1 'polypeptide(L)' 'LVDPPLAGMHSHVLRQIVRLRPGKVLSVSCNPTTFARDARGLAAGGYELRVVQPVDMFPMTPHIEVVGLLVRTA' A
#
# COMPACT_ATOMS: atom_id res chain seq x y z
N LEU A 1 -0.80 3.42 9.17
CA LEU A 1 -0.62 2.00 8.81
C LEU A 1 -1.93 1.53 8.21
N VAL A 2 -1.88 0.83 7.07
CA VAL A 2 -3.05 0.20 6.47
C VAL A 2 -2.71 -1.25 6.14
N ASP A 3 -3.63 -2.14 6.46
CA ASP A 3 -3.56 -3.58 6.20
C ASP A 3 -4.94 -4.03 5.69
N PRO A 4 -5.21 -3.82 4.39
CA PRO A 4 -6.51 -4.07 3.79
C PRO A 4 -6.72 -5.56 3.50
N PRO A 5 -7.98 -6.01 3.30
CA PRO A 5 -8.26 -7.38 2.85
C PRO A 5 -7.69 -7.63 1.44
N LEU A 6 -7.76 -8.88 0.96
CA LEU A 6 -7.24 -9.31 -0.36
C LEU A 6 -7.66 -8.41 -1.53
N ALA A 7 -8.87 -7.84 -1.47
CA ALA A 7 -9.41 -6.91 -2.46
C ALA A 7 -8.68 -5.54 -2.52
N GLY A 8 -7.81 -5.25 -1.56
CA GLY A 8 -7.11 -3.97 -1.37
C GLY A 8 -7.98 -2.91 -0.68
N MET A 9 -7.49 -1.67 -0.68
CA MET A 9 -8.17 -0.52 -0.07
C MET A 9 -9.40 -0.11 -0.88
N HIS A 10 -10.49 0.18 -0.16
CA HIS A 10 -11.64 0.81 -0.80
C HIS A 10 -11.28 2.23 -1.26
N SER A 11 -11.86 2.67 -2.38
CA SER A 11 -11.52 3.98 -2.97
C SER A 11 -11.76 5.16 -2.02
N HIS A 12 -12.73 5.03 -1.11
CA HIS A 12 -12.99 6.03 -0.06
C HIS A 12 -11.81 6.18 0.91
N VAL A 13 -11.15 5.07 1.27
CA VAL A 13 -9.99 5.07 2.18
C VAL A 13 -8.81 5.77 1.52
N LEU A 14 -8.53 5.46 0.26
CA LEU A 14 -7.48 6.14 -0.52
C LEU A 14 -7.70 7.66 -0.56
N ARG A 15 -8.94 8.09 -0.85
CA ARG A 15 -9.30 9.52 -0.83
C ARG A 15 -9.12 10.16 0.55
N GLN A 16 -9.49 9.45 1.62
CA GLN A 16 -9.30 9.95 2.97
C GLN A 16 -7.81 10.07 3.35
N ILE A 17 -6.98 9.11 2.98
CA ILE A 17 -5.52 9.19 3.21
C ILE A 17 -4.95 10.42 2.51
N VAL A 18 -5.26 10.61 1.24
CA VAL A 18 -4.81 11.78 0.46
C VAL A 18 -5.31 13.08 1.10
N ARG A 19 -6.57 13.13 1.56
CA ARG A 19 -7.14 14.31 2.24
C ARG A 19 -6.47 14.62 3.58
N LEU A 20 -6.20 13.60 4.39
CA LEU A 20 -5.54 13.75 5.69
C LEU A 20 -4.07 14.16 5.54
N ARG A 21 -3.47 13.89 4.38
CA ARG A 21 -2.08 14.20 4.05
C ARG A 21 -1.13 13.74 5.15
N PRO A 22 -1.08 12.47 5.61
CA PRO A 22 0.01 12.01 6.46
C PRO A 22 1.35 12.12 5.72
N GLY A 23 2.45 12.36 6.43
CA GLY A 23 3.79 12.43 5.81
C GLY A 23 4.28 11.08 5.29
N LYS A 24 3.82 9.97 5.89
CA LYS A 24 4.17 8.60 5.52
C LYS A 24 2.93 7.71 5.59
N VAL A 25 2.84 6.76 4.67
CA VAL A 25 1.83 5.70 4.64
C VAL A 25 2.56 4.38 4.52
N LEU A 26 2.53 3.59 5.61
CA LEU A 26 2.96 2.19 5.58
C LEU A 26 1.75 1.34 5.20
N SER A 27 1.87 0.59 4.11
CA SER A 27 0.85 -0.33 3.60
C SER A 27 1.37 -1.75 3.66
N VAL A 28 0.61 -2.65 4.26
CA VAL A 28 0.80 -4.10 4.20
C VAL A 28 -0.21 -4.66 3.20
N SER A 29 0.10 -5.74 2.48
CA SER A 29 -0.84 -6.38 1.57
C SER A 29 -0.44 -7.81 1.23
N CYS A 30 -1.41 -8.71 1.32
CA CYS A 30 -1.29 -10.11 0.93
C CYS A 30 -1.45 -10.35 -0.58
N ASN A 31 -1.65 -9.29 -1.37
CA ASN A 31 -1.82 -9.37 -2.82
C ASN A 31 -1.03 -8.24 -3.53
N PRO A 32 0.10 -8.56 -4.17
CA PRO A 32 0.92 -7.59 -4.88
C PRO A 32 0.17 -6.78 -5.94
N THR A 33 -0.86 -7.36 -6.55
CA THR A 33 -1.63 -6.71 -7.63
C THR A 33 -2.51 -5.60 -7.08
N THR A 34 -3.23 -5.85 -5.99
CA THR A 34 -4.07 -4.82 -5.36
C THR A 34 -3.22 -3.79 -4.63
N PHE A 35 -2.09 -4.18 -4.04
CA PHE A 35 -1.07 -3.24 -3.55
C PHE A 35 -0.63 -2.25 -4.65
N ALA A 36 -0.25 -2.74 -5.84
CA ALA A 36 0.20 -1.89 -6.93
C ALA A 36 -0.88 -0.90 -7.39
N ARG A 37 -2.14 -1.34 -7.46
CA ARG A 37 -3.29 -0.48 -7.76
C ARG A 37 -3.45 0.63 -6.72
N ASP A 38 -3.40 0.28 -5.45
CA ASP A 38 -3.61 1.22 -4.35
C ASP A 38 -2.43 2.20 -4.24
N ALA A 39 -1.20 1.72 -4.41
CA ALA A 39 0.00 2.54 -4.47
C ALA A 39 -0.06 3.55 -5.63
N ARG A 40 -0.56 3.15 -6.80
CA ARG A 40 -0.82 4.07 -7.92
C ARG A 40 -1.86 5.13 -7.57
N GLY A 41 -2.92 4.74 -6.86
CA GLY A 41 -3.94 5.67 -6.37
C GLY A 41 -3.37 6.71 -5.40
N LEU A 42 -2.51 6.29 -4.47
CA LEU A 42 -1.80 7.20 -3.58
C LEU A 42 -0.79 8.06 -4.33
N ALA A 43 -0.10 7.52 -5.34
CA ALA A 43 0.85 8.27 -6.15
C ALA A 43 0.19 9.43 -6.90
N ALA A 44 -1.00 9.20 -7.46
CA ALA A 44 -1.81 10.26 -8.05
C ALA A 44 -2.22 11.35 -7.03
N GLY A 45 -2.21 11.04 -5.73
CA GLY A 45 -2.49 11.94 -4.63
C GLY A 45 -1.26 12.63 -4.02
N GLY A 46 -0.09 12.60 -4.68
CA GLY A 46 1.12 13.27 -4.19
C GLY A 46 1.93 12.42 -3.20
N TYR A 47 1.95 11.11 -3.41
CA TYR A 47 2.84 10.19 -2.69
C TYR A 47 3.84 9.56 -3.63
N GLU A 48 4.99 9.17 -3.08
CA GLU A 48 6.01 8.42 -3.78
C GLU A 48 6.23 7.10 -3.04
N LEU A 49 6.20 5.99 -3.77
CA LEU A 49 6.55 4.68 -3.23
C LEU A 49 8.07 4.60 -3.09
N ARG A 50 8.56 4.61 -1.85
CA ARG A 50 9.99 4.67 -1.53
C ARG A 50 10.61 3.30 -1.28
N VAL A 51 9.86 2.41 -0.64
CA VAL A 51 10.34 1.07 -0.28
C VAL A 51 9.24 0.06 -0.56
N VAL A 52 9.63 -1.10 -1.07
CA VAL A 52 8.80 -2.30 -1.18
C VAL A 52 9.63 -3.45 -0.64
N GLN A 53 9.12 -4.14 0.38
CA GLN A 53 9.72 -5.31 0.98
C GLN A 53 8.73 -6.48 0.88
N PRO A 54 8.94 -7.44 -0.04
CA PRO A 54 8.25 -8.72 0.00
C PRO A 54 8.67 -9.49 1.26
N VAL A 55 7.72 -10.17 1.89
CA VAL A 55 7.95 -10.99 3.09
C VAL A 55 7.30 -12.35 2.86
N ASP A 56 8.09 -13.41 2.94
CA ASP A 56 7.58 -14.77 2.94
C ASP A 56 7.04 -15.12 4.33
N MET A 57 5.75 -14.84 4.54
CA MET A 57 5.03 -15.24 5.76
C MET A 57 4.42 -16.65 5.64
N PHE A 58 4.41 -17.23 4.43
CA PHE A 58 3.77 -18.51 4.14
C PHE A 58 4.72 -19.41 3.32
N PRO A 59 5.79 -19.91 3.94
CA PRO A 59 6.78 -20.73 3.25
C PRO A 59 6.15 -21.96 2.59
N MET A 60 6.68 -22.34 1.43
CA MET A 60 6.17 -23.45 0.61
C MET A 60 4.76 -23.23 0.05
N THR A 61 4.27 -21.99 0.01
CA THR A 61 3.05 -21.60 -0.69
C THR A 61 3.35 -20.54 -1.76
N PRO A 62 2.44 -20.29 -2.72
CA PRO A 62 2.63 -19.20 -3.68
C PRO A 62 2.31 -17.81 -3.09
N HIS A 63 1.87 -17.72 -1.83
CA HIS A 63 1.47 -16.46 -1.21
C HIS A 63 2.69 -15.65 -0.77
N ILE A 64 2.62 -14.32 -0.98
CA ILE A 64 3.66 -13.39 -0.55
C ILE A 64 3.00 -12.14 0.05
N GLU A 65 3.50 -11.71 1.21
CA GLU A 65 3.10 -10.44 1.81
C GLU A 65 4.00 -9.33 1.28
N VAL A 66 3.45 -8.13 1.14
CA VAL A 66 4.18 -6.95 0.67
C VAL A 66 4.04 -5.84 1.69
N VAL A 67 5.17 -5.31 2.15
CA VAL A 67 5.22 -4.10 2.97
C VAL A 67 5.76 -2.95 2.12
N GLY A 68 4.94 -1.93 1.91
CA GLY A 68 5.28 -0.74 1.14
C GLY A 68 5.31 0.53 2.00
N LEU A 69 6.37 1.33 1.84
CA LEU A 69 6.44 2.67 2.40
C LEU A 69 6.20 3.70 1.31
N LEU A 70 5.11 4.46 1.45
CA LEU A 70 4.86 5.64 0.65
C LEU A 70 5.14 6.90 1.46
N VAL A 71 5.83 7.86 0.85
CA VAL A 71 6.18 9.14 1.47
C VAL A 71 5.54 10.25 0.67
N ARG A 72 4.93 11.21 1.37
CA ARG A 72 4.30 12.37 0.72
C ARG A 72 5.39 13.19 0.01
N THR A 73 5.23 13.42 -1.29
CA THR A 73 6.02 14.41 -2.03
C THR A 73 5.47 15.80 -1.70
N ALA A 74 6.38 16.76 -1.47
CA ALA A 74 6.06 18.08 -0.92
C ALA A 74 4.97 18.83 -1.71
#